data_AF-A0A382XZV1-F1
#
_entry.id   AF-A0A382XZV1-F1
#
_cell.length_a   1.000
_cell.length_b   1.000
_cell.length_c   1.000
_cell.angle_alpha   90.00
_cell.angle_beta   90.00
_cell.angle_gamma   90.00
#
_symmetry.space_group_name_H-M   'P 1'
#
loop_
_entity.id
_entity.type
_entity.pdbx_description
1 polymer ?
#
loop_
_entity_poly.entity_id
_entity_poly.type
_entity_poly.pdbx_seq_one_letter_code
_entity_poly.pdbx_strand_id
1 'polypeptide(L)'
;LSELRTKHLGTPKESQFPKPRLHIIMLFVDEAESVRRQLARGKKVLELNADVEESGVGTKLQVRKTDLNEEAAHNRYKTFKEDTYESLKTLREVFHYHFVNAHGTVIEVQQRIIHELKYQSSLELDEATYDRISSIPLAEKISLHARQLLVNRLDSYEKHQSELFESVVEIIKTKFIPIVEKHSISGLTYINSEDPVFDEPIAIAMLIDIFTERGFTAVVDIRRMEVPERVDPETHEIVNRIKKVYRVRINFPGSKIRRGV
;
A
#
# COMPACT_ATOMS: atom_id res chain seq x y z
N LEU A 1 12.26 -20.44 -4.52
CA LEU A 1 12.62 -19.33 -5.44
C LEU A 1 13.03 -18.08 -4.68
N SER A 2 12.20 -17.55 -3.76
CA SER A 2 12.54 -16.37 -2.96
C SER A 2 13.82 -16.53 -2.13
N GLU A 3 14.04 -17.68 -1.49
CA GLU A 3 15.27 -17.95 -0.71
C GLU A 3 16.54 -17.99 -1.58
N LEU A 4 16.44 -18.56 -2.79
CA LEU A 4 17.55 -18.61 -3.75
C LEU A 4 17.88 -17.21 -4.29
N ARG A 5 16.86 -16.37 -4.52
CA ARG A 5 17.06 -14.96 -4.86
C ARG A 5 17.77 -14.22 -3.73
N THR A 6 17.30 -14.31 -2.50
CA THR A 6 17.95 -13.66 -1.34
C THR A 6 19.42 -14.08 -1.20
N LYS A 7 19.72 -15.36 -1.43
CA LYS A 7 21.09 -15.90 -1.36
C LYS A 7 22.02 -15.41 -2.48
N HIS A 8 21.48 -15.09 -3.66
CA HIS A 8 22.26 -14.73 -4.84
C HIS A 8 22.17 -13.25 -5.23
N LEU A 9 21.44 -12.44 -4.46
CA LEU A 9 21.35 -10.99 -4.61
C LEU A 9 22.75 -10.35 -4.51
N GLY A 10 23.13 -9.50 -5.46
CA GLY A 10 24.45 -8.86 -5.54
C GLY A 10 25.58 -9.75 -6.05
N THR A 11 25.28 -10.97 -6.52
CA THR A 11 26.29 -11.90 -7.08
C THR A 11 26.17 -12.00 -8.61
N PRO A 12 27.20 -12.53 -9.31
CA PRO A 12 27.11 -12.76 -10.77
C PRO A 12 25.97 -13.69 -11.21
N LYS A 13 25.36 -14.44 -10.28
CA LYS A 13 24.23 -15.35 -10.55
C LYS A 13 22.86 -14.71 -10.29
N GLU A 14 22.80 -13.46 -9.87
CA GLU A 14 21.56 -12.74 -9.54
C GLU A 14 20.55 -12.78 -10.69
N SER A 15 21.01 -12.59 -11.93
CA SER A 15 20.17 -12.62 -13.14
C SER A 15 19.49 -13.96 -13.40
N GLN A 16 19.96 -15.05 -12.80
CA GLN A 16 19.38 -16.39 -12.94
C GLN A 16 18.22 -16.63 -11.98
N PHE A 17 18.03 -15.76 -10.98
CA PHE A 17 17.00 -15.87 -9.96
C PHE A 17 16.18 -14.57 -9.83
N PRO A 18 15.52 -14.11 -10.91
CA PRO A 18 14.72 -12.89 -10.88
C PRO A 18 13.52 -13.02 -9.93
N LYS A 19 13.02 -11.88 -9.44
CA LYS A 19 11.80 -11.87 -8.61
C LYS A 19 10.63 -12.52 -9.36
N PRO A 20 9.93 -13.52 -8.77
CA PRO A 20 8.73 -14.06 -9.38
C PRO A 20 7.64 -12.99 -9.41
N ARG A 21 7.18 -12.63 -10.60
CA ARG A 21 6.02 -11.76 -10.82
C ARG A 21 4.83 -12.62 -11.23
N LEU A 22 3.74 -12.48 -10.50
CA LEU A 22 2.48 -13.16 -10.79
C LEU A 22 1.58 -12.19 -11.55
N HIS A 23 1.33 -12.51 -12.81
CA HIS A 23 0.36 -11.80 -13.65
C HIS A 23 -0.83 -12.71 -13.90
N ILE A 24 -2.04 -12.17 -13.72
CA ILE A 24 -3.27 -12.84 -14.09
C ILE A 24 -3.73 -12.24 -15.42
N ILE A 25 -3.83 -13.06 -16.46
CA ILE A 25 -4.29 -12.64 -17.78
C ILE A 25 -5.65 -13.27 -18.04
N MET A 26 -6.68 -12.43 -18.17
CA MET A 26 -8.01 -12.87 -18.53
C MET A 26 -8.30 -12.50 -19.99
N LEU A 27 -8.47 -13.54 -20.81
CA LEU A 27 -8.89 -13.42 -22.20
C LEU A 27 -10.42 -13.43 -22.27
N PHE A 28 -10.99 -12.35 -22.79
CA PHE A 28 -12.44 -12.17 -22.82
C PHE A 28 -13.00 -12.11 -24.24
N VAL A 29 -14.07 -12.87 -24.47
CA VAL A 29 -14.97 -12.75 -25.62
C VAL A 29 -16.40 -12.67 -25.11
N ASP A 30 -17.30 -12.08 -25.90
CA ASP A 30 -18.71 -12.05 -25.55
C ASP A 30 -19.37 -13.43 -25.70
N GLU A 31 -20.61 -13.54 -25.19
CA GLU A 31 -21.37 -14.79 -25.20
C GLU A 31 -21.62 -15.30 -26.61
N ALA A 32 -21.99 -14.40 -27.53
CA ALA A 32 -22.30 -14.74 -28.91
C ALA A 32 -21.07 -15.35 -29.60
N GLU A 33 -19.90 -14.72 -29.46
CA GLU A 33 -18.65 -15.21 -30.02
C GLU A 33 -18.20 -16.52 -29.37
N SER A 34 -18.36 -16.65 -28.04
CA SER A 34 -18.05 -17.89 -27.32
C SER A 34 -18.89 -19.06 -27.82
N VAL A 35 -20.22 -18.89 -27.87
CA VAL A 35 -21.17 -19.92 -28.35
C VAL A 35 -20.90 -20.25 -29.81
N ARG A 36 -20.72 -19.24 -30.66
CA ARG A 36 -20.38 -19.42 -32.08
C ARG A 36 -19.13 -20.27 -32.27
N ARG A 37 -18.04 -19.97 -31.54
CA ARG A 37 -16.79 -20.75 -31.60
C ARG A 37 -16.99 -22.18 -31.10
N GLN A 38 -17.81 -22.35 -30.07
CA GLN A 38 -18.08 -23.67 -29.50
C GLN A 38 -18.85 -24.57 -30.46
N LEU A 39 -19.91 -24.05 -31.09
CA LEU A 39 -20.70 -24.78 -32.09
C LEU A 39 -19.90 -25.04 -33.38
N ALA A 40 -19.13 -24.06 -33.84
CA ALA A 40 -18.25 -24.22 -35.00
C ALA A 40 -17.22 -25.34 -34.78
N ARG A 41 -16.68 -25.46 -33.56
CA ARG A 41 -15.81 -26.58 -33.18
C ARG A 41 -16.54 -27.91 -33.30
N GLY A 42 -17.75 -28.02 -32.75
CA GLY A 42 -18.55 -29.24 -32.81
C GLY A 42 -18.82 -29.69 -34.25
N LYS A 43 -19.25 -28.77 -35.10
CA LYS A 43 -19.48 -29.01 -36.53
C LYS A 43 -18.21 -29.54 -37.23
N LYS A 44 -17.07 -28.88 -37.02
CA LYS A 44 -15.80 -29.27 -37.65
C LYS A 44 -15.31 -30.65 -37.20
N VAL A 45 -15.55 -31.03 -35.95
CA VAL A 45 -15.20 -32.36 -35.44
C VAL A 45 -16.11 -33.43 -36.04
N LEU A 46 -17.39 -33.15 -36.23
CA LEU A 46 -18.31 -34.09 -36.89
C LEU A 46 -17.92 -34.33 -38.35
N GLU A 47 -17.63 -33.26 -39.09
CA GLU A 47 -17.15 -33.33 -40.48
C GLU A 47 -15.87 -34.17 -40.58
N LEU A 48 -14.87 -33.88 -39.75
CA LEU A 48 -13.63 -34.66 -39.71
C LEU A 48 -13.87 -36.14 -39.40
N ASN A 49 -14.77 -36.44 -38.45
CA ASN A 49 -15.06 -37.82 -38.07
C ASN A 49 -15.79 -38.60 -39.16
N ALA A 50 -16.63 -37.93 -39.96
CA ALA A 50 -17.28 -38.50 -41.12
C ALA A 50 -16.24 -38.82 -42.22
N ASP A 51 -15.31 -37.89 -42.49
CA ASP A 51 -14.22 -38.12 -43.45
C ASP A 51 -13.33 -39.30 -43.04
N VAL A 52 -13.00 -39.42 -41.74
CA VAL A 52 -12.22 -40.56 -41.21
C VAL A 52 -12.99 -41.88 -41.32
N GLU A 53 -14.32 -41.84 -41.17
CA GLU A 53 -15.20 -43.01 -41.31
C GLU A 53 -15.32 -43.47 -42.76
N GLU A 54 -15.44 -42.54 -43.70
CA GLU A 54 -15.54 -42.83 -45.14
C GLU A 54 -14.20 -43.27 -45.74
N SER A 55 -13.12 -42.56 -45.41
CA SER A 55 -11.78 -42.86 -45.97
C SER A 55 -11.10 -44.04 -45.30
N GLY A 56 -11.50 -44.41 -44.08
CA GLY A 56 -10.82 -45.40 -43.24
C GLY A 56 -9.42 -44.96 -42.77
N VAL A 57 -9.02 -43.72 -43.03
CA VAL A 57 -7.69 -43.17 -42.71
C VAL A 57 -7.81 -42.03 -41.70
N GLY A 58 -7.05 -42.11 -40.62
CA GLY A 58 -7.00 -41.10 -39.57
C GLY A 58 -7.58 -41.58 -38.23
N THR A 59 -7.87 -40.65 -37.32
CA THR A 59 -8.38 -40.97 -35.98
C THR A 59 -9.56 -40.07 -35.65
N LYS A 60 -10.69 -40.68 -35.27
CA LYS A 60 -11.87 -39.94 -34.84
C LYS A 60 -11.56 -39.14 -33.58
N LEU A 61 -11.94 -37.87 -33.57
CA LEU A 61 -11.85 -36.99 -32.41
C LEU A 61 -13.10 -37.07 -31.56
N GLN A 62 -12.94 -36.90 -30.24
CA GLN A 62 -14.08 -36.90 -29.31
C GLN A 62 -14.96 -35.67 -29.51
N VAL A 63 -16.26 -35.90 -29.76
CA VAL A 63 -17.26 -34.83 -29.82
C VAL A 63 -17.79 -34.53 -28.42
N ARG A 64 -17.76 -33.25 -28.02
CA ARG A 64 -18.28 -32.82 -26.72
C ARG A 64 -19.76 -32.48 -26.84
N LYS A 65 -20.58 -32.95 -25.90
CA LYS A 65 -22.04 -32.69 -25.91
C LYS A 65 -22.39 -31.20 -25.94
N THR A 66 -21.61 -30.37 -25.26
CA THR A 66 -21.80 -28.92 -25.21
C THR A 66 -21.43 -28.18 -26.50
N ASP A 67 -20.83 -28.87 -27.48
CA ASP A 67 -20.45 -28.29 -28.76
C ASP A 67 -21.50 -28.53 -29.86
N LEU A 68 -22.55 -29.30 -29.54
CA LEU A 68 -23.63 -29.63 -30.46
C LEU A 68 -24.98 -29.03 -30.04
N ASN A 69 -25.07 -28.51 -28.81
CA ASN A 69 -26.29 -27.99 -28.25
C ASN A 69 -26.07 -26.53 -27.84
N GLU A 70 -26.82 -25.64 -28.48
CA GLU A 70 -26.74 -24.18 -28.29
C GLU A 70 -27.13 -23.77 -26.87
N GLU A 71 -28.22 -24.29 -26.33
CA GLU A 71 -28.66 -24.03 -24.96
C GLU A 71 -27.61 -24.46 -23.94
N ALA A 72 -26.97 -25.61 -24.14
CA ALA A 72 -25.89 -26.10 -23.30
C ALA A 72 -24.63 -25.22 -23.39
N ALA A 73 -24.34 -24.62 -24.55
CA ALA A 73 -23.25 -23.66 -24.73
C ALA A 73 -23.54 -22.33 -24.00
N HIS A 74 -24.76 -21.82 -24.11
CA HIS A 74 -25.23 -20.65 -23.35
C HIS A 74 -25.15 -20.87 -21.84
N ASN A 75 -25.69 -21.99 -21.35
CA ASN A 75 -25.65 -22.33 -19.94
C ASN A 75 -24.21 -22.41 -19.40
N ARG A 76 -23.28 -22.95 -20.20
CA ARG A 76 -21.86 -22.99 -19.82
C ARG A 76 -21.24 -21.59 -19.71
N TYR A 77 -21.55 -20.69 -20.64
CA TYR A 77 -21.07 -19.32 -20.58
C TYR A 77 -21.65 -18.57 -19.37
N LYS A 78 -22.93 -18.79 -19.07
CA LYS A 78 -23.61 -18.24 -17.90
C LYS A 78 -22.93 -18.68 -16.60
N THR A 79 -22.66 -19.97 -16.41
CA THR A 79 -21.91 -20.48 -15.24
C THR A 79 -20.54 -19.82 -15.09
N PHE A 80 -19.79 -19.64 -16.19
CA PHE A 80 -18.52 -18.91 -16.14
C PHE A 80 -18.70 -17.46 -15.65
N LYS A 81 -19.68 -16.75 -16.20
CA LYS A 81 -19.94 -15.34 -15.88
C LYS A 81 -20.43 -15.15 -14.44
N GLU A 82 -21.26 -16.06 -13.93
CA GLU A 82 -21.85 -15.94 -12.59
C GLU A 82 -20.87 -16.42 -11.50
N ASP A 83 -20.22 -17.57 -11.68
CA ASP A 83 -19.46 -18.19 -10.59
C ASP A 83 -17.96 -17.85 -10.63
N THR A 84 -17.40 -17.72 -11.84
CA THR A 84 -15.95 -17.63 -12.03
C THR A 84 -15.49 -16.19 -12.28
N TYR A 85 -16.23 -15.42 -13.07
CA TYR A 85 -15.81 -14.08 -13.48
C TYR A 85 -15.75 -13.09 -12.31
N GLU A 86 -16.77 -13.06 -11.44
CA GLU A 86 -16.76 -12.18 -10.27
C GLU A 86 -15.65 -12.55 -9.29
N SER A 87 -15.40 -13.86 -9.08
CA SER A 87 -14.27 -14.36 -8.28
C SER A 87 -12.91 -13.94 -8.86
N LEU A 88 -12.76 -13.92 -10.18
CA LEU A 88 -11.53 -13.44 -10.83
C LEU A 88 -11.37 -11.92 -10.74
N LYS A 89 -12.47 -11.17 -10.67
CA LYS A 89 -12.46 -9.72 -10.57
C LYS A 89 -11.93 -9.22 -9.22
N THR A 90 -12.19 -9.94 -8.13
CA THR A 90 -11.65 -9.60 -6.80
C THR A 90 -10.12 -9.74 -6.74
N LEU A 91 -9.54 -10.67 -7.51
CA LEU A 91 -8.09 -10.84 -7.59
C LEU A 91 -7.36 -9.61 -8.17
N ARG A 92 -8.06 -8.74 -8.89
CA ARG A 92 -7.53 -7.46 -9.40
C ARG A 92 -7.05 -6.53 -8.28
N GLU A 93 -7.60 -6.68 -7.07
CA GLU A 93 -7.22 -5.86 -5.92
C GLU A 93 -5.84 -6.24 -5.37
N VAL A 94 -5.36 -7.45 -5.67
CA VAL A 94 -4.16 -8.04 -5.06
C VAL A 94 -3.04 -8.32 -6.08
N PHE A 95 -3.40 -8.67 -7.32
CA PHE A 95 -2.43 -9.07 -8.35
C PHE A 95 -2.46 -8.14 -9.57
N HIS A 96 -1.35 -8.15 -10.32
CA HIS A 96 -1.29 -7.52 -11.64
C HIS A 96 -2.25 -8.24 -12.59
N TYR A 97 -3.39 -7.62 -12.83
CA TYR A 97 -4.52 -8.21 -13.53
C TYR A 97 -4.72 -7.55 -14.89
N HIS A 98 -4.68 -8.37 -15.94
CA HIS A 98 -4.77 -7.95 -17.34
C HIS A 98 -6.07 -8.43 -17.95
N PHE A 99 -6.87 -7.49 -18.45
CA PHE A 99 -8.09 -7.80 -19.19
C PHE A 99 -7.84 -7.62 -20.68
N VAL A 100 -7.76 -8.73 -21.42
CA VAL A 100 -7.39 -8.70 -22.85
C VAL A 100 -8.56 -9.16 -23.71
N ASN A 101 -8.95 -8.33 -24.67
CA ASN A 101 -9.96 -8.67 -25.66
C ASN A 101 -9.46 -9.79 -26.59
N ALA A 102 -10.15 -10.92 -26.58
CA ALA A 102 -9.83 -12.14 -27.34
C ALA A 102 -10.69 -12.35 -28.60
N HIS A 103 -11.38 -11.31 -29.08
CA HIS A 103 -12.04 -11.30 -30.38
C HIS A 103 -11.00 -11.26 -31.52
N GLY A 104 -11.35 -11.79 -32.69
CA GLY A 104 -10.45 -11.87 -33.84
C GLY A 104 -9.59 -13.13 -33.84
N THR A 105 -8.52 -13.08 -34.63
CA THR A 105 -7.61 -14.20 -34.88
C THR A 105 -6.64 -14.42 -33.73
N VAL A 106 -6.06 -15.62 -33.65
CA VAL A 106 -5.04 -15.96 -32.63
C VAL A 106 -3.86 -14.99 -32.67
N ILE A 107 -3.44 -14.56 -33.87
CA ILE A 107 -2.32 -13.65 -34.06
C ILE A 107 -2.64 -12.26 -33.49
N GLU A 108 -3.83 -11.72 -33.77
CA GLU A 108 -4.25 -10.42 -33.23
C GLU A 108 -4.36 -10.46 -31.70
N VAL A 109 -4.91 -11.54 -31.14
CA VAL A 109 -5.00 -11.71 -29.69
C VAL A 109 -3.61 -11.82 -29.06
N GLN A 110 -2.68 -12.55 -29.68
CA GLN A 110 -1.30 -12.64 -29.23
C GLN A 110 -0.61 -11.27 -29.21
N GLN A 111 -0.81 -10.45 -30.25
CA GLN A 111 -0.28 -9.09 -30.30
C GLN A 111 -0.84 -8.21 -29.17
N ARG A 112 -2.15 -8.33 -28.88
CA ARG A 112 -2.78 -7.62 -27.75
C ARG A 112 -2.18 -8.05 -26.41
N ILE A 113 -1.95 -9.34 -26.18
CA ILE A 113 -1.29 -9.85 -24.97
C ILE A 113 0.10 -9.24 -24.83
N ILE A 114 0.91 -9.25 -25.90
CA ILE A 114 2.26 -8.69 -25.88
C ILE A 114 2.24 -7.19 -25.58
N HIS A 115 1.32 -6.45 -26.19
CA HIS A 115 1.19 -5.01 -25.98
C HIS A 115 0.83 -4.68 -24.53
N GLU A 116 -0.16 -5.37 -23.96
CA GLU A 116 -0.59 -5.18 -22.57
C GLU A 116 0.54 -5.46 -21.57
N LEU A 117 1.25 -6.58 -21.74
CA LEU A 117 2.38 -6.93 -20.87
C LEU A 117 3.53 -5.93 -20.96
N LYS A 118 3.83 -5.39 -22.15
CA LYS A 118 4.85 -4.35 -22.33
C LYS A 118 4.45 -3.04 -21.66
N TYR A 119 3.20 -2.61 -21.82
CA TYR A 119 2.68 -1.40 -21.18
C TYR A 119 2.80 -1.50 -19.66
N GLN A 120 2.40 -2.63 -19.08
CA GLN A 120 2.45 -2.79 -17.64
C GLN A 120 3.89 -2.91 -17.10
N SER A 121 4.79 -3.56 -17.84
CA SER A 121 6.22 -3.59 -17.49
C SER A 121 6.83 -2.18 -17.41
N SER A 122 6.28 -1.20 -18.15
CA SER A 122 6.72 0.20 -18.09
C SER A 122 6.19 0.99 -16.89
N LEU A 123 5.15 0.47 -16.22
CA LEU A 123 4.55 1.06 -15.02
C LEU A 123 5.05 0.42 -13.72
N GLU A 124 5.71 -0.74 -13.81
CA GLU A 124 6.34 -1.38 -12.66
C GLU A 124 7.72 -0.77 -12.40
N LEU A 125 8.07 -0.61 -11.12
CA LEU A 125 9.43 -0.28 -10.75
C LEU A 125 10.39 -1.38 -11.22
N ASP A 126 11.53 -0.96 -11.75
CA ASP A 126 12.63 -1.87 -11.97
C ASP A 126 13.06 -2.53 -10.64
N GLU A 127 13.60 -3.74 -10.73
CA GLU A 127 13.88 -4.61 -9.59
C GLU A 127 14.79 -3.94 -8.56
N ALA A 128 15.88 -3.30 -9.01
CA ALA A 128 16.81 -2.59 -8.13
C ALA A 128 16.15 -1.39 -7.44
N THR A 129 15.18 -0.74 -8.10
CA THR A 129 14.44 0.40 -7.55
C THR A 129 13.43 -0.05 -6.50
N TYR A 130 12.70 -1.13 -6.78
CA TYR A 130 11.78 -1.73 -5.82
C TYR A 130 12.49 -2.17 -4.55
N ASP A 131 13.59 -2.92 -4.67
CA ASP A 131 14.30 -3.46 -3.51
C ASP A 131 14.78 -2.33 -2.58
N ARG A 132 15.24 -1.20 -3.16
CA ARG A 132 15.66 -0.03 -2.39
C ARG A 132 14.53 0.67 -1.62
N ILE A 133 13.33 0.74 -2.18
CA ILE A 133 12.19 1.47 -1.58
C ILE A 133 11.34 0.55 -0.69
N SER A 134 11.34 -0.76 -0.95
CA SER A 134 10.48 -1.73 -0.25
C SER A 134 10.72 -1.86 1.26
N SER A 135 11.86 -1.38 1.77
CA SER A 135 12.16 -1.26 3.20
C SER A 135 11.30 -0.20 3.91
N ILE A 136 10.75 0.76 3.15
CA ILE A 136 9.84 1.80 3.66
C ILE A 136 8.42 1.20 3.66
N PRO A 137 7.74 1.14 4.82
CA PRO A 137 6.41 0.57 4.90
C PRO A 137 5.39 1.39 4.10
N LEU A 138 4.40 0.71 3.51
CA LEU A 138 3.25 1.38 2.91
C LEU A 138 2.50 2.18 3.96
N ALA A 139 2.07 3.39 3.61
CA ALA A 139 1.36 4.29 4.51
C ALA A 139 0.14 3.62 5.18
N GLU A 140 -0.63 2.85 4.41
CA GLU A 140 -1.80 2.11 4.91
C GLU A 140 -1.42 1.06 5.97
N LYS A 141 -0.26 0.41 5.82
CA LYS A 141 0.25 -0.55 6.81
C LYS A 141 0.72 0.12 8.09
N ILE A 142 1.15 1.38 8.04
CA ILE A 142 1.54 2.14 9.24
C ILE A 142 0.33 2.32 10.17
N SER A 143 -0.86 2.56 9.61
CA SER A 143 -2.08 2.76 10.40
C SER A 143 -2.68 1.49 11.01
N LEU A 144 -2.51 0.33 10.36
CA LEU A 144 -3.23 -0.91 10.71
C LEU A 144 -3.01 -1.36 12.17
N HIS A 145 -1.82 -1.14 12.71
CA HIS A 145 -1.46 -1.50 14.09
C HIS A 145 -1.04 -0.30 14.95
N ALA A 146 -1.25 0.93 14.46
CA ALA A 146 -0.77 2.14 15.13
C ALA A 146 -1.26 2.26 16.58
N ARG A 147 -2.53 1.93 16.83
CA ARG A 147 -3.12 2.00 18.17
C ARG A 147 -2.52 0.99 19.14
N GLN A 148 -2.35 -0.26 18.72
CA GLN A 148 -1.76 -1.28 19.60
C GLN A 148 -0.30 -0.96 19.92
N LEU A 149 0.45 -0.44 18.94
CA LEU A 149 1.82 0.01 19.16
C LEU A 149 1.88 1.23 20.10
N LEU A 150 0.93 2.16 20.02
CA LEU A 150 0.84 3.31 20.93
C LEU A 150 0.64 2.86 22.38
N VAL A 151 -0.31 1.97 22.63
CA VAL A 151 -0.57 1.43 23.98
C VAL A 151 0.67 0.74 24.54
N ASN A 152 1.30 -0.14 23.74
CA ASN A 152 2.53 -0.83 24.17
C ASN A 152 3.67 0.13 24.50
N ARG A 153 3.81 1.25 23.76
CA ARG A 153 4.82 2.27 24.05
C ARG A 153 4.53 2.96 25.38
N LEU A 154 3.28 3.39 25.61
CA LEU A 154 2.86 4.05 26.86
C LEU A 154 3.08 3.14 28.09
N ASP A 155 2.65 1.88 28.02
CA ASP A 155 2.88 0.91 29.10
C ASP A 155 4.38 0.68 29.35
N SER A 156 5.18 0.68 28.28
CA SER A 156 6.63 0.54 28.38
C SER A 156 7.30 1.75 29.01
N TYR A 157 6.85 2.97 28.68
CA TYR A 157 7.36 4.20 29.29
C TYR A 157 7.14 4.20 30.80
N GLU A 158 5.91 3.91 31.24
CA GLU A 158 5.59 3.83 32.68
C GLU A 158 6.44 2.76 33.38
N LYS A 159 6.61 1.58 32.76
CA LYS A 159 7.34 0.47 33.37
C LYS A 159 8.84 0.71 33.50
N HIS A 160 9.47 1.33 32.50
CA HIS A 160 10.93 1.39 32.40
C HIS A 160 11.50 2.80 32.62
N GLN A 161 10.68 3.84 32.50
CA GLN A 161 11.09 5.25 32.57
C GLN A 161 10.04 6.12 33.30
N SER A 162 9.50 5.59 34.40
CA SER A 162 8.40 6.22 35.16
C SER A 162 8.71 7.68 35.54
N GLU A 163 9.90 7.99 36.06
CA GLU A 163 10.27 9.35 36.48
C GLU A 163 10.26 10.37 35.33
N LEU A 164 10.78 9.98 34.16
CA LEU A 164 10.79 10.85 32.98
C LEU A 164 9.37 11.00 32.43
N PHE A 165 8.61 9.91 32.39
CA PHE A 165 7.22 9.92 31.94
C PHE A 165 6.35 10.81 32.82
N GLU A 166 6.49 10.72 34.15
CA GLU A 166 5.85 11.61 35.12
C GLU A 166 6.22 13.08 34.88
N SER A 167 7.50 13.37 34.66
CA SER A 167 7.99 14.72 34.36
C SER A 167 7.35 15.30 33.10
N VAL A 168 7.22 14.50 32.02
CA VAL A 168 6.54 14.91 30.79
C VAL A 168 5.05 15.16 31.04
N VAL A 169 4.38 14.27 31.78
CA VAL A 169 2.96 14.43 32.15
C VAL A 169 2.74 15.72 32.94
N GLU A 170 3.62 16.04 33.88
CA GLU A 170 3.50 17.24 34.69
C GLU A 170 3.72 18.52 33.88
N ILE A 171 4.68 18.54 32.96
CA ILE A 171 4.85 19.64 32.01
C ILE A 171 3.60 19.82 31.14
N ILE A 172 3.01 18.73 30.64
CA ILE A 172 1.78 18.77 29.86
C ILE A 172 0.67 19.45 30.68
N LYS A 173 0.46 18.98 31.91
CA LYS A 173 -0.60 19.49 32.81
C LYS A 173 -0.41 20.95 33.17
N THR A 174 0.80 21.36 33.55
CA THR A 174 1.07 22.69 34.12
C THR A 174 1.26 23.76 33.06
N LYS A 175 1.82 23.40 31.89
CA LYS A 175 2.16 24.37 30.84
C LYS A 175 1.29 24.23 29.60
N PHE A 176 1.08 23.01 29.10
CA PHE A 176 0.46 22.82 27.78
C PHE A 176 -1.06 22.91 27.84
N ILE A 177 -1.70 22.17 28.75
CA ILE A 177 -3.16 22.13 28.87
C ILE A 177 -3.78 23.51 29.10
N PRO A 178 -3.24 24.39 29.98
CA PRO A 178 -3.78 25.74 30.14
C PRO A 178 -3.76 26.59 28.87
N ILE A 179 -2.79 26.36 27.97
CA ILE A 179 -2.72 27.05 26.67
C ILE A 179 -3.71 26.43 25.68
N VAL A 180 -3.82 25.10 25.66
CA VAL A 180 -4.78 24.36 24.84
C VAL A 180 -6.22 24.78 25.17
N GLU A 181 -6.58 24.88 26.45
CA GLU A 181 -7.90 25.31 26.91
C GLU A 181 -8.27 26.71 26.41
N LYS A 182 -7.31 27.66 26.45
CA LYS A 182 -7.48 29.01 25.90
C LYS A 182 -7.73 29.03 24.39
N HIS A 183 -7.30 27.98 23.68
CA HIS A 183 -7.46 27.82 22.23
C HIS A 183 -8.62 26.87 21.87
N SER A 184 -9.48 26.51 22.83
CA SER A 184 -10.58 25.56 22.63
C SER A 184 -11.58 25.93 21.54
N ILE A 185 -11.69 27.22 21.22
CA ILE A 185 -12.49 27.69 20.08
C ILE A 185 -11.81 27.35 18.75
N SER A 186 -10.53 27.67 18.63
CA SER A 186 -9.76 27.47 17.39
C SER A 186 -9.47 26.00 17.08
N GLY A 187 -9.37 25.15 18.10
CA GLY A 187 -8.95 23.76 17.96
C GLY A 187 -7.48 23.58 17.55
N LEU A 188 -6.68 24.65 17.55
CA LEU A 188 -5.28 24.61 17.13
C LEU A 188 -4.44 25.59 17.96
N THR A 189 -3.27 25.14 18.43
CA THR A 189 -2.30 26.02 19.09
C THR A 189 -0.86 25.64 18.78
N TYR A 190 0.04 26.61 18.96
CA TYR A 190 1.49 26.44 18.86
C TYR A 190 2.12 26.84 20.19
N ILE A 191 2.81 25.90 20.82
CA ILE A 191 3.42 26.07 22.14
C ILE A 191 4.92 25.91 22.00
N ASN A 192 5.69 26.90 22.44
CA ASN A 192 7.15 26.80 22.50
C ASN A 192 7.58 26.37 23.90
N SER A 193 8.52 25.42 23.98
CA SER A 193 9.16 25.01 25.21
C SER A 193 10.68 25.01 25.07
N GLU A 194 11.35 25.35 26.17
CA GLU A 194 12.81 25.26 26.34
C GLU A 194 13.12 24.37 27.55
N ASP A 195 12.14 23.57 27.97
CA ASP A 195 12.24 22.73 29.16
C ASP A 195 13.33 21.65 28.94
N PRO A 196 14.31 21.52 29.85
CA PRO A 196 15.39 20.55 29.72
C PRO A 196 14.93 19.10 29.62
N VAL A 197 13.73 18.75 30.12
CA VAL A 197 13.18 17.39 29.97
C VAL A 197 13.12 16.98 28.50
N PHE A 198 12.88 17.93 27.58
CA PHE A 198 12.81 17.64 26.15
C PHE A 198 14.18 17.53 25.46
N ASP A 199 15.29 17.74 26.17
CA ASP A 199 16.62 17.39 25.65
C ASP A 199 16.80 15.89 25.46
N GLU A 200 16.03 15.08 26.20
CA GLU A 200 15.93 13.65 25.97
C GLU A 200 15.00 13.34 24.79
N PRO A 201 15.48 12.71 23.69
CA PRO A 201 14.65 12.45 22.52
C PRO A 201 13.41 11.61 22.81
N ILE A 202 13.47 10.72 23.81
CA ILE A 202 12.33 9.88 24.19
C ILE A 202 11.23 10.67 24.88
N ALA A 203 11.54 11.76 25.60
CA ALA A 203 10.55 12.64 26.20
C ALA A 203 9.67 13.32 25.14
N ILE A 204 10.24 13.61 23.96
CA ILE A 204 9.50 14.14 22.81
C ILE A 204 8.52 13.08 22.27
N ALA A 205 8.94 11.82 22.20
CA ALA A 205 8.08 10.72 21.78
C ALA A 205 6.94 10.50 22.80
N MET A 206 7.24 10.52 24.10
CA MET A 206 6.25 10.46 25.18
C MET A 206 5.22 11.59 25.06
N LEU A 207 5.66 12.82 24.82
CA LEU A 207 4.77 13.98 24.62
C LEU A 207 3.77 13.74 23.48
N ILE A 208 4.26 13.27 22.33
CA ILE A 208 3.43 12.98 21.15
C ILE A 208 2.45 11.84 21.46
N ASP A 209 2.93 10.76 22.07
CA ASP A 209 2.13 9.57 22.38
C ASP A 209 1.03 9.90 23.41
N ILE A 210 1.34 10.66 24.47
CA ILE A 210 0.35 11.09 25.48
C ILE A 210 -0.74 11.93 24.83
N PHE A 211 -0.37 12.93 24.01
CA PHE A 211 -1.38 13.75 23.32
C PHE A 211 -2.22 12.90 22.36
N THR A 212 -1.60 11.99 21.61
CA THR A 212 -2.29 11.10 20.67
C THR A 212 -3.31 10.23 21.39
N GLU A 213 -2.94 9.61 22.53
CA GLU A 213 -3.86 8.77 23.29
C GLU A 213 -5.00 9.56 23.94
N ARG A 214 -4.76 10.83 24.31
CA ARG A 214 -5.80 11.71 24.85
C ARG A 214 -6.68 12.36 23.76
N GLY A 215 -6.48 12.00 22.49
CA GLY A 215 -7.32 12.44 21.37
C GLY A 215 -6.87 13.74 20.69
N PHE A 216 -5.65 14.20 20.97
CA PHE A 216 -5.02 15.34 20.31
C PHE A 216 -4.11 14.87 19.18
N THR A 217 -3.87 15.70 18.18
CA THR A 217 -2.78 15.50 17.22
C THR A 217 -1.64 16.43 17.55
N ALA A 218 -0.48 15.88 17.90
CA ALA A 218 0.71 16.63 18.26
C ALA A 218 1.83 16.43 17.23
N VAL A 219 2.49 17.52 16.84
CA VAL A 219 3.69 17.52 16.01
C VAL A 219 4.73 18.42 16.66
N VAL A 220 5.96 17.93 16.80
CA VAL A 220 7.06 18.67 17.44
C VAL A 220 8.12 19.02 16.40
N ASP A 221 8.52 20.28 16.38
CA ASP A 221 9.63 20.82 15.59
C ASP A 221 10.73 21.32 16.55
N ILE A 222 11.99 20.96 16.31
CA ILE A 222 13.13 21.36 17.15
C ILE A 222 13.91 22.45 16.43
N ARG A 223 13.84 23.67 16.95
CA ARG A 223 14.59 24.80 16.42
C ARG A 223 15.85 25.05 17.23
N ARG A 224 16.99 25.12 16.54
CA ARG A 224 18.27 25.50 17.14
C ARG A 224 18.61 26.90 16.65
N MET A 225 18.84 27.82 17.58
CA MET A 225 19.21 29.19 17.28
C MET A 225 20.50 29.52 18.03
N GLU A 226 21.45 30.16 17.36
CA GLU A 226 22.58 30.76 18.04
C GLU A 226 22.13 32.05 18.71
N VAL A 227 22.37 32.17 20.00
CA VAL A 227 22.09 33.39 20.76
C VAL A 227 23.38 33.88 21.41
N PRO A 228 23.66 35.19 21.35
CA PRO A 228 24.82 35.77 22.04
C PRO A 228 24.79 35.42 23.53
N GLU A 229 25.90 34.88 24.03
CA GLU A 229 26.07 34.55 25.45
C GLU A 229 27.02 35.52 26.15
N ARG A 230 28.20 35.75 25.56
CA ARG A 230 29.20 36.70 26.07
C ARG A 230 30.07 37.26 24.96
N VAL A 231 30.80 38.32 25.27
CA VAL A 231 31.89 38.83 24.42
C VAL A 231 33.20 38.34 25.01
N ASP A 232 34.08 37.80 24.17
CA ASP A 232 35.44 37.45 24.55
C ASP A 232 36.25 38.74 24.80
N PRO A 233 36.80 38.97 26.00
CA PRO A 233 37.50 40.21 26.33
C PRO A 233 38.86 40.36 25.61
N GLU A 234 39.45 39.29 25.09
CA GLU A 234 40.71 39.33 24.35
C GLU A 234 40.46 39.50 22.86
N THR A 235 39.56 38.69 22.29
CA THR A 235 39.32 38.68 20.83
C THR A 235 38.21 39.64 20.39
N HIS A 236 37.42 40.16 21.34
CA HIS A 236 36.20 40.96 21.09
C HIS A 236 35.12 40.22 20.28
N GLU A 237 35.23 38.89 20.16
CA GLU A 237 34.26 38.08 19.44
C GLU A 237 33.02 37.80 20.31
N ILE A 238 31.85 37.72 19.67
CA ILE A 238 30.62 37.31 20.34
C ILE A 238 30.61 35.77 20.41
N VAL A 239 30.76 35.24 21.61
CA VAL A 239 30.58 33.82 21.90
C VAL A 239 29.08 33.54 21.99
N ASN A 240 28.59 32.73 21.05
CA ASN A 240 27.20 32.30 21.01
C ASN A 240 27.00 30.97 21.75
N ARG A 241 25.83 30.82 22.38
CA ARG A 241 25.32 29.51 22.83
C ARG A 241 24.20 29.03 21.92
N ILE A 242 24.06 27.71 21.81
CA ILE A 242 22.96 27.11 21.06
C ILE A 242 21.72 27.05 21.96
N LYS A 243 20.68 27.78 21.57
CA LYS A 243 19.35 27.75 22.17
C LYS A 243 18.47 26.75 21.42
N LYS A 244 18.01 25.70 22.12
CA LYS A 244 17.02 24.75 21.59
C LYS A 244 15.61 25.16 21.99
N VAL A 245 14.71 25.25 21.03
CA VAL A 245 13.30 25.55 21.24
C VAL A 245 12.45 24.47 20.60
N TYR A 246 11.66 23.79 21.43
CA TYR A 246 10.70 22.77 21.03
C TYR A 246 9.37 23.44 20.70
N ARG A 247 9.05 23.54 19.40
CA ARG A 247 7.79 24.11 18.91
C ARG A 247 6.79 22.98 18.70
N VAL A 248 5.76 22.94 19.54
CA VAL A 248 4.74 21.90 19.55
C VAL A 248 3.46 22.45 18.95
N ARG A 249 3.03 21.87 17.84
CA ARG A 249 1.72 22.13 17.23
C ARG A 249 0.73 21.11 17.76
N ILE A 250 -0.36 21.58 18.36
CA ILE A 250 -1.43 20.72 18.90
C ILE A 250 -2.74 21.06 18.20
N ASN A 251 -3.37 20.05 17.62
CA ASN A 251 -4.66 20.13 16.96
C ASN A 251 -5.68 19.23 17.67
N PHE A 252 -6.91 19.71 17.83
CA PHE A 252 -7.99 19.06 18.55
C PHE A 252 -9.35 19.62 18.14
N PRO A 253 -10.48 18.94 18.46
CA PRO A 253 -11.80 19.43 18.08
C PRO A 253 -12.10 20.81 18.68
N GLY A 254 -12.17 21.83 17.81
CA GLY A 254 -12.54 23.18 18.20
C GLY A 254 -14.05 23.35 18.37
N SER A 255 -14.48 24.28 19.22
CA SER A 255 -15.89 24.60 19.42
C SER A 255 -16.37 25.68 18.43
N LYS A 256 -17.50 25.41 17.76
CA LYS A 256 -18.18 26.42 16.92
C LYS A 256 -18.96 27.37 17.83
N ILE A 257 -18.60 28.66 17.82
CA ILE A 257 -19.28 29.70 18.62
C ILE A 257 -20.73 29.89 18.19
N ARG A 258 -21.03 29.79 16.88
CA ARG A 258 -22.40 29.92 16.36
C ARG A 258 -22.96 28.53 16.01
N ARG A 259 -24.01 28.13 16.72
CA ARG A 259 -24.94 27.08 16.27
C ARG A 259 -26.03 27.77 15.44
N GLY A 260 -26.10 27.48 14.14
CA GLY A 260 -27.14 27.98 13.24
C GLY A 260 -26.67 29.07 12.29
N VAL A 261 -26.07 28.65 11.17
CA VAL A 261 -26.49 28.99 9.80
C VAL A 261 -26.33 27.70 8.99
#